data_AF-A0A534QCW4-F1
#
_entry.id   AF-A0A534QCW4-F1
#
_cell.length_a   1.000
_cell.length_b   1.000
_cell.length_c   1.000
_cell.angle_alpha   90.00
_cell.angle_beta   90.00
_cell.angle_gamma   90.00
#
_symmetry.space_group_name_H-M   'P 1'
#
loop_
_entity.id
_entity.type
_entity.pdbx_description
1 polymer ?
#
loop_
_entity_poly.entity_id
_entity_poly.type
_entity_poly.pdbx_seq_one_letter_code
_entity_poly.pdbx_strand_id
1 'polypeptide(L)'
;MLDEEDLRKIVQAVRAVLNAEQSVSGHIAERWTGGQLVLKPGRAGTHEKTIPIEDFFRKIIAVRERLRVLEQRINSHPKLADDDRVQLQEYITRAYGSLTTF
;
A
#
# COMPACT_ATOMS: atom_id res chain seq x y z
N MET A 1 31.17 13.14 17.02
CA MET A 1 29.90 13.18 17.76
C MET A 1 28.97 13.99 16.88
N LEU A 2 27.83 13.43 16.46
CA LEU A 2 26.91 14.19 15.60
C LEU A 2 26.41 15.40 16.39
N ASP A 3 26.49 16.59 15.79
CA ASP A 3 25.99 17.79 16.44
C ASP A 3 24.49 17.98 16.19
N GLU A 4 23.91 18.98 16.86
CA GLU A 4 22.48 19.23 16.82
C GLU A 4 22.01 19.81 15.48
N GLU A 5 22.92 20.24 14.62
CA GLU A 5 22.65 20.67 13.26
C GLU A 5 22.60 19.46 12.31
N ASP A 6 23.53 18.52 12.47
CA ASP A 6 23.55 17.24 11.76
C ASP A 6 22.26 16.44 12.04
N LEU A 7 21.86 16.37 13.31
CA LEU A 7 20.63 15.66 13.70
C LEU A 7 19.38 16.28 13.06
N ARG A 8 19.33 17.62 12.99
CA ARG A 8 18.23 18.35 12.34
C ARG A 8 18.17 18.08 10.83
N LYS A 9 19.32 18.10 10.15
CA LYS A 9 19.41 17.79 8.72
C LYS A 9 18.96 16.37 8.42
N ILE A 10 19.35 15.40 9.24
CA ILE A 10 18.92 14.00 9.09
C ILE A 10 17.40 13.88 9.26
N VAL A 11 16.82 14.47 10.31
CA VAL A 11 15.37 14.44 10.53
C VAL A 11 14.60 15.10 9.37
N GLN A 12 15.12 16.21 8.83
CA GLN A 12 14.51 16.87 7.67
C GLN A 12 14.57 16.00 6.41
N ALA A 13 15.72 15.38 6.13
CA ALA A 13 15.89 14.49 4.99
C ALA A 13 14.97 13.26 5.10
N VAL A 14 14.90 12.63 6.27
CA VAL A 14 14.01 11.49 6.52
C VAL A 14 12.54 11.89 6.38
N ARG A 15 12.12 13.04 6.92
CA ARG A 15 10.75 13.55 6.74
C ARG A 15 10.42 13.87 5.28
N ALA A 16 11.36 14.42 4.52
CA ALA A 16 11.18 14.70 3.10
C ALA A 16 10.96 13.41 2.31
N VAL A 17 11.75 12.37 2.59
CA VAL A 17 11.58 11.04 1.98
C VAL A 17 10.24 10.41 2.38
N LEU A 18 9.90 10.42 3.67
CA LEU A 18 8.62 9.86 4.16
C LEU A 18 7.40 10.59 3.58
N ASN A 19 7.46 11.91 3.42
CA ASN A 19 6.38 12.70 2.83
C ASN A 19 6.27 12.49 1.31
N ALA A 20 7.39 12.30 0.62
CA ALA A 20 7.40 11.94 -0.80
C ALA A 20 6.76 10.56 -1.02
N GLU A 21 7.00 9.61 -0.12
CA GLU A 21 6.39 8.28 -0.11
C GLU A 21 4.90 8.29 0.30
N GLN A 22 4.47 9.27 1.12
CA GLN A 22 3.06 9.42 1.52
C GLN A 22 2.16 10.02 0.43
N SER A 23 2.73 10.77 -0.53
CA SER A 23 2.05 11.31 -1.70
C SER A 23 1.95 10.30 -2.86
N VAL A 24 1.55 9.05 -2.58
CA VAL A 24 1.13 8.13 -3.64
C VAL A 24 -0.38 8.22 -3.79
N SER A 25 -0.87 9.34 -4.33
CA SER A 25 -2.11 9.29 -5.11
C SER A 25 -1.78 8.56 -6.41
N GLY A 26 -1.74 7.23 -6.34
CA GLY A 26 -1.27 6.39 -7.44
C GLY A 26 -2.14 6.57 -8.67
N HIS A 27 -1.68 7.39 -9.62
CA HIS A 27 -2.18 7.35 -10.98
C HIS A 27 -1.62 6.10 -11.67
N ILE A 28 -2.44 5.45 -12.49
CA ILE A 28 -1.98 4.36 -13.34
C ILE A 28 -0.87 4.92 -14.23
N ALA A 29 0.30 4.27 -14.25
CA ALA A 29 1.40 4.72 -15.10
C ALA A 29 0.95 4.76 -16.56
N GLU A 30 1.29 5.82 -17.30
CA GLU A 30 0.76 6.10 -18.65
C GLU A 30 0.85 4.90 -19.60
N ARG A 31 1.93 4.11 -19.51
CA ARG A 31 2.13 2.90 -20.33
C ARG A 31 1.03 1.85 -20.20
N TRP A 32 0.23 1.91 -19.14
CA TRP A 32 -0.84 0.96 -18.86
C TRP A 32 -2.22 1.53 -19.14
N THR A 33 -2.38 2.85 -19.28
CA THR A 33 -3.69 3.51 -19.46
C THR A 33 -4.46 2.95 -20.65
N GLY A 34 -5.74 2.60 -20.46
CA GLY A 34 -6.58 1.99 -21.50
C GLY A 34 -6.22 0.52 -21.82
N GLY A 35 -5.28 -0.06 -21.07
CA GLY A 35 -4.86 -1.45 -21.21
C GLY A 35 -5.77 -2.43 -20.48
N GLN A 36 -5.33 -3.69 -20.43
CA GLN A 36 -6.08 -4.78 -19.82
C GLN A 36 -5.15 -5.82 -19.18
N LEU A 37 -5.57 -6.35 -18.04
CA LEU A 37 -4.99 -7.53 -17.41
C LEU A 37 -5.55 -8.79 -18.09
N VAL A 38 -4.68 -9.67 -18.59
CA VAL A 38 -5.06 -10.95 -19.20
C VAL A 38 -4.66 -12.09 -18.27
N LEU A 39 -5.66 -12.79 -17.74
CA LEU A 39 -5.47 -14.01 -16.95
C LEU A 39 -5.47 -15.21 -17.89
N LYS A 40 -4.28 -15.79 -18.06
CA LYS A 40 -4.08 -16.99 -18.88
C LYS A 40 -4.29 -18.25 -18.04
N PRO A 41 -5.27 -19.10 -18.37
CA PRO A 41 -5.51 -20.32 -17.62
C PRO A 41 -4.39 -21.34 -17.90
N GLY A 42 -3.93 -22.03 -16.86
CA GLY A 42 -2.93 -23.11 -16.99
C GLY A 42 -3.49 -24.40 -17.60
N ARG A 43 -4.82 -24.49 -17.82
CA ARG A 43 -5.50 -25.66 -18.39
C ARG A 43 -5.86 -25.41 -19.85
N ALA A 44 -5.41 -26.31 -20.72
CA ALA A 44 -5.74 -26.30 -22.14
C ALA A 44 -7.27 -26.33 -22.38
N GLY A 45 -7.73 -25.60 -23.40
CA GLY A 45 -9.15 -25.48 -23.75
C GLY A 45 -9.95 -24.51 -22.88
N THR A 46 -9.33 -23.79 -21.95
CA THR A 46 -9.99 -22.76 -21.15
C THR A 46 -9.75 -21.38 -21.75
N HIS A 47 -10.79 -20.56 -21.81
CA HIS A 47 -10.67 -19.19 -22.34
C HIS A 47 -9.94 -18.26 -21.37
N GLU A 48 -9.15 -17.34 -21.95
CA GLU A 48 -8.54 -16.26 -21.20
C GLU A 48 -9.61 -15.34 -20.59
N LYS A 49 -9.31 -14.80 -19.41
CA LYS A 49 -10.14 -13.78 -18.78
C LYS A 49 -9.42 -12.44 -18.86
N THR A 50 -10.09 -11.48 -19.48
CA THR A 50 -9.57 -10.12 -19.65
C THR A 50 -10.29 -9.17 -18.71
N ILE A 51 -9.54 -8.28 -18.06
CA ILE A 51 -10.05 -7.30 -17.10
C ILE A 51 -9.47 -5.93 -17.48
N PRO A 52 -10.29 -4.87 -17.66
CA PRO A 52 -9.77 -3.51 -17.84
C PRO A 52 -8.81 -3.14 -16.70
N ILE A 53 -7.69 -2.52 -17.03
CA ILE A 53 -6.64 -2.22 -16.05
C ILE A 53 -7.15 -1.28 -14.95
N GLU A 54 -8.06 -0.36 -15.30
CA GLU A 54 -8.70 0.59 -14.40
C GLU A 54 -9.56 -0.14 -13.37
N ASP A 55 -10.28 -1.19 -13.78
CA ASP A 55 -11.10 -1.99 -12.88
C ASP A 55 -10.25 -2.81 -11.92
N PHE A 56 -9.11 -3.31 -12.39
CA PHE A 56 -8.13 -3.99 -11.54
C PHE A 56 -7.57 -3.03 -10.48
N PHE A 57 -7.02 -1.88 -10.88
CA PHE A 57 -6.46 -0.91 -9.93
C PHE A 57 -7.51 -0.29 -9.01
N ARG A 58 -8.75 -0.08 -9.47
CA ARG A 58 -9.86 0.35 -8.61
C ARG A 58 -10.09 -0.63 -7.47
N LYS A 59 -9.98 -1.94 -7.71
CA LYS A 59 -10.06 -2.96 -6.65
C LYS A 59 -8.87 -2.86 -5.69
N ILE A 60 -7.65 -2.67 -6.19
CA ILE A 60 -6.44 -2.51 -5.35
C ILE A 60 -6.55 -1.27 -4.46
N ILE A 61 -6.92 -0.12 -5.02
CA ILE A 61 -7.15 1.14 -4.28
C ILE A 61 -8.20 0.91 -3.19
N ALA A 62 -9.30 0.23 -3.52
CA ALA A 62 -10.35 -0.04 -2.54
C ALA A 62 -9.89 -0.98 -1.41
N VAL A 63 -8.94 -1.90 -1.65
CA VAL A 63 -8.33 -2.72 -0.59
C VAL A 63 -7.43 -1.88 0.30
N ARG A 64 -6.57 -1.03 -0.28
CA ARG A 64 -5.71 -0.11 0.49
C ARG A 64 -6.53 0.79 1.40
N GLU A 65 -7.65 1.31 0.89
CA GLU A 65 -8.54 2.16 1.69
C GLU A 65 -9.19 1.39 2.85
N ARG A 66 -9.57 0.12 2.65
CA ARG A 66 -10.11 -0.72 3.73
C ARG A 66 -9.05 -1.04 4.79
N LEU A 67 -7.80 -1.28 4.39
CA LEU A 67 -6.69 -1.48 5.32
C LEU A 67 -6.43 -0.21 6.16
N ARG A 68 -6.50 0.97 5.53
CA ARG A 68 -6.36 2.26 6.22
C ARG A 68 -7.43 2.46 7.28
N VAL A 69 -8.68 2.15 6.94
CA VAL A 69 -9.79 2.20 7.90
C VAL A 69 -9.63 1.16 9.01
N LEU A 70 -9.16 -0.04 8.69
CA LEU A 70 -8.90 -1.09 9.68
C LEU A 70 -7.83 -0.66 10.69
N GLU A 71 -6.73 -0.09 10.22
CA GLU A 71 -5.66 0.47 11.04
C GLU A 71 -6.19 1.55 11.99
N GLN A 72 -7.01 2.49 11.49
CA GLN A 72 -7.66 3.50 12.32
C GLN A 72 -8.53 2.89 13.42
N ARG A 73 -9.29 1.84 13.11
CA ARG A 73 -10.13 1.13 14.09
C ARG A 73 -9.29 0.43 15.16
N ILE A 74 -8.18 -0.20 14.79
CA ILE A 74 -7.24 -0.80 15.73
C ILE A 74 -6.63 0.27 16.65
N ASN A 75 -6.21 1.41 16.10
CA ASN A 75 -5.64 2.52 16.87
C ASN A 75 -6.61 3.14 17.87
N SER A 76 -7.92 3.08 17.60
CA SER A 76 -8.97 3.62 18.45
C SER A 76 -9.68 2.57 19.31
N HIS A 77 -9.24 1.31 19.27
CA HIS A 77 -9.94 0.24 19.97
C HIS A 77 -9.72 0.33 21.49
N PRO A 78 -10.80 0.50 22.30
CA PRO A 78 -10.67 0.84 23.72
C PRO A 78 -10.25 -0.32 24.62
N LYS A 79 -10.38 -1.56 24.14
CA LYS A 79 -10.11 -2.79 24.91
C LYS A 79 -8.95 -3.61 24.36
N LEU A 80 -8.21 -3.08 23.39
CA LEU A 80 -7.09 -3.80 22.78
C LEU A 80 -5.83 -3.47 23.57
N ALA A 81 -5.16 -4.51 24.07
CA ALA A 81 -3.87 -4.37 24.74
C ALA A 81 -2.81 -3.81 23.79
N ASP A 82 -1.81 -3.13 24.34
CA ASP A 82 -0.80 -2.44 23.54
C ASP A 82 0.06 -3.43 22.72
N ASP A 83 0.45 -4.57 23.30
CA ASP A 83 1.22 -5.59 22.59
C ASP A 83 0.46 -6.18 21.39
N ASP A 84 -0.84 -6.49 21.58
CA ASP A 84 -1.70 -6.98 20.49
C ASP A 84 -1.86 -5.93 19.38
N ARG A 85 -1.97 -4.65 19.77
CA ARG A 85 -2.06 -3.52 18.84
C ARG A 85 -0.82 -3.43 17.96
N VAL A 86 0.37 -3.54 18.55
CA VAL A 86 1.64 -3.54 17.81
C VAL A 86 1.70 -4.71 16.83
N GLN A 87 1.37 -5.93 17.27
CA GLN A 87 1.37 -7.11 16.38
C GLN A 87 0.41 -6.94 15.18
N LEU A 88 -0.78 -6.39 15.41
CA LEU A 88 -1.75 -6.13 14.33
C LEU A 88 -1.27 -5.04 13.38
N GLN A 89 -0.66 -3.97 13.90
CA GLN A 89 -0.05 -2.92 13.08
C GLN A 89 1.06 -3.47 12.19
N GLU A 90 1.97 -4.29 12.73
CA GLU A 90 3.02 -4.93 11.93
C GLU A 90 2.45 -5.80 10.81
N TYR A 91 1.38 -6.56 11.08
CA TYR A 91 0.71 -7.36 10.07
C TYR A 91 0.08 -6.50 8.98
N ILE A 92 -0.55 -5.37 9.34
CA ILE A 92 -1.09 -4.39 8.39
C ILE A 92 0.02 -3.81 7.51
N THR A 93 1.17 -3.46 8.09
CA THR A 93 2.34 -3.00 7.32
C THR A 93 2.79 -4.04 6.30
N ARG A 94 2.88 -5.32 6.68
CA ARG A 94 3.18 -6.42 5.74
C ARG A 94 2.13 -6.57 4.65
N ALA A 95 0.85 -6.37 4.98
CA ALA A 95 -0.24 -6.41 4.00
C ALA A 95 -0.11 -5.28 2.98
N TYR A 96 0.22 -4.05 3.40
CA TYR A 96 0.53 -2.96 2.46
C TYR A 96 1.72 -3.29 1.57
N GLY A 97 2.80 -3.87 2.13
CA GLY A 97 3.97 -4.30 1.37
C GLY A 97 3.65 -5.37 0.31
N SER A 98 2.61 -6.18 0.51
CA SER A 98 2.17 -7.18 -0.46
C SER A 98 1.40 -6.59 -1.66
N LEU A 99 1.02 -5.30 -1.57
CA LEU A 99 0.27 -4.61 -2.62
C LEU A 99 1.15 -3.74 -3.54
N THR A 100 2.47 -3.75 -3.36
CA THR A 100 3.42 -2.92 -4.13
C THR A 100 3.93 -3.57 -5.41
N THR A 101 3.60 -4.84 -5.65
CA THR A 101 4.14 -5.63 -6.76
C THR A 101 3.40 -5.48 -8.09
N PHE A 102 2.34 -4.67 -8.14
CA PHE A 102 1.45 -4.51 -9.30
C PHE A 102 1.74 -3.22 -10.06
#